data_AF-N6XXQ0-F1
#
_entry.id   AF-N6XXQ0-F1
#
_cell.length_a   1.000
_cell.length_b   1.000
_cell.length_c   1.000
_cell.angle_alpha   90.00
_cell.angle_beta   90.00
_cell.angle_gamma   90.00
#
_symmetry.space_group_name_H-M   'P 1'
#
loop_
_entity.id
_entity.type
_entity.pdbx_description
1 polymer ?
#
loop_
_entity_poly.entity_id
_entity_poly.type
_entity_poly.pdbx_seq_one_letter_code
_entity_poly.pdbx_strand_id
1 'polypeptide(L)'
;MSFATDLIAELERATAGCPIPRVRALHLPPPEAAASKNGEFCALELDDGALGLSYVLLGGILPRLAASDDPHTIVGMDALQLAREFAAPAAGAGGDAEIRRTLGFAAA
;
A
#
# COMPACT_ATOMS: atom_id res chain seq x y z
N MET A 1 19.28 9.82 -1.94
CA MET A 1 18.54 8.99 -2.92
C MET A 1 18.21 7.68 -2.25
N SER A 2 16.98 7.21 -2.38
CA SER A 2 16.50 5.97 -1.81
C SER A 2 15.75 5.19 -2.88
N PHE A 3 15.75 3.85 -2.78
CA PHE A 3 14.98 3.01 -3.69
C PHE A 3 13.53 3.48 -3.85
N ALA A 4 12.88 3.86 -2.74
CA ALA A 4 11.50 4.32 -2.76
C ALA A 4 11.33 5.60 -3.58
N THR A 5 12.17 6.62 -3.35
CA THR A 5 12.09 7.88 -4.12
C THR A 5 12.37 7.67 -5.60
N ASP A 6 13.31 6.77 -5.93
CA ASP A 6 13.74 6.53 -7.29
C ASP A 6 12.68 5.73 -8.08
N LEU A 7 12.03 4.75 -7.42
CA LEU A 7 10.90 3.99 -7.97
C LEU A 7 9.73 4.92 -8.30
N ILE A 8 9.31 5.76 -7.36
CA ILE A 8 8.19 6.68 -7.59
C ILE A 8 8.49 7.65 -8.74
N ALA A 9 9.72 8.16 -8.84
CA ALA A 9 10.12 9.03 -9.94
C ALA A 9 10.14 8.32 -11.32
N GLU A 10 10.36 7.00 -11.36
CA GLU A 10 10.24 6.22 -12.60
C GLU A 10 8.77 6.01 -12.97
N LEU A 11 7.91 5.65 -12.00
CA LEU A 11 6.47 5.49 -12.22
C LEU A 11 5.83 6.79 -12.74
N GLU A 12 6.12 7.92 -12.13
CA GLU A 12 5.61 9.23 -12.57
C GLU A 12 6.00 9.55 -14.02
N ARG A 13 7.21 9.17 -14.44
CA ARG A 13 7.65 9.32 -15.82
C ARG A 13 6.95 8.35 -16.76
N ALA A 14 6.84 7.08 -16.37
CA ALA A 14 6.24 6.03 -17.18
C ALA A 14 4.74 6.26 -17.44
N THR A 15 4.03 6.86 -16.48
CA THR A 15 2.59 7.10 -16.57
C THR A 15 2.24 8.53 -16.99
N ALA A 16 3.22 9.36 -17.35
CA ALA A 16 2.98 10.75 -17.73
C ALA A 16 2.05 10.83 -18.96
N GLY A 17 0.89 11.46 -18.79
CA GLY A 17 -0.12 11.62 -19.86
C GLY A 17 -1.03 10.42 -20.08
N CYS A 18 -0.89 9.35 -19.28
CA CYS A 18 -1.78 8.20 -19.29
C CYS A 18 -2.78 8.28 -18.13
N PRO A 19 -4.01 7.74 -18.29
CA PRO A 19 -4.90 7.55 -17.15
C PRO A 19 -4.27 6.57 -16.17
N ILE A 20 -4.33 6.90 -14.88
CA ILE A 20 -3.87 6.01 -13.81
C ILE A 20 -5.06 5.21 -13.29
N PRO A 21 -4.93 3.89 -13.11
CA PRO A 21 -5.97 3.07 -12.50
C PRO A 21 -6.25 3.52 -11.06
N ARG A 22 -7.50 3.35 -10.62
CA ARG A 22 -7.92 3.67 -9.26
C ARG A 22 -7.97 2.41 -8.41
N VAL A 23 -7.75 2.58 -7.11
CA VAL A 23 -7.94 1.52 -6.14
C VAL A 23 -9.40 1.09 -6.13
N ARG A 24 -9.64 -0.18 -6.44
CA ARG A 24 -10.94 -0.82 -6.40
C ARG A 24 -11.23 -1.44 -5.05
N ALA A 25 -10.26 -2.15 -4.47
CA ALA A 25 -10.42 -2.82 -3.19
C ALA A 25 -9.08 -3.05 -2.49
N LEU A 26 -9.14 -3.19 -1.17
CA LEU A 26 -8.05 -3.71 -0.35
C LEU A 26 -8.48 -5.04 0.27
N HIS A 27 -7.74 -6.10 -0.06
CA HIS A 27 -7.95 -7.44 0.46
C HIS A 27 -6.95 -7.72 1.57
N LEU A 28 -7.47 -8.02 2.76
CA LEU A 28 -6.67 -8.35 3.92
C LEU A 28 -6.74 -9.85 4.22
N PRO A 29 -5.64 -10.45 4.69
CA PRO A 29 -5.70 -11.76 5.33
C PRO A 29 -6.71 -11.76 6.49
N PRO A 30 -7.35 -12.90 6.79
CA PRO A 30 -8.25 -12.98 7.91
C PRO A 30 -7.49 -12.75 9.24
N PRO A 31 -8.14 -12.23 10.30
CA PRO A 31 -7.46 -11.81 11.52
C PRO A 31 -6.60 -12.89 12.21
N GLU A 32 -7.04 -14.14 12.17
CA GLU A 32 -6.31 -15.29 12.70
C GLU A 32 -4.94 -15.50 12.05
N ALA A 33 -4.75 -15.00 10.83
CA ALA A 33 -3.49 -15.09 10.10
C ALA A 33 -2.37 -14.26 10.77
N ALA A 34 -2.72 -13.26 11.59
CA ALA A 34 -1.77 -12.45 12.35
C ALA A 34 -0.95 -13.25 13.37
N ALA A 35 -1.48 -14.38 13.86
CA ALA A 35 -0.78 -15.29 14.76
C ALA A 35 0.04 -16.37 14.02
N SER A 36 -0.09 -16.43 12.69
CA SER A 36 0.58 -17.43 11.87
C SER A 36 2.03 -17.04 11.52
N LYS A 37 2.79 -17.99 10.99
CA LYS A 37 4.12 -17.76 10.40
C LYS A 37 4.12 -18.02 8.88
N ASN A 38 2.94 -18.09 8.27
CA ASN A 38 2.79 -18.53 6.88
C ASN A 38 3.12 -17.44 5.85
N GLY A 39 3.46 -16.25 6.32
CA GLY A 39 3.85 -15.12 5.48
C GLY A 39 2.66 -14.54 4.75
N GLU A 40 2.00 -13.57 5.38
CA GLU A 40 0.74 -13.03 4.89
C GLU A 40 0.94 -11.69 4.18
N PHE A 41 0.23 -11.51 3.07
CA PHE A 41 0.26 -10.32 2.24
C PHE A 41 -1.14 -9.70 2.15
N CYS A 42 -1.24 -8.38 2.15
CA CYS A 42 -2.43 -7.73 1.62
C CYS A 42 -2.33 -7.63 0.10
N ALA A 43 -3.50 -7.62 -0.57
CA ALA A 43 -3.60 -7.33 -1.99
C ALA A 43 -4.38 -6.05 -2.24
N LEU A 44 -3.78 -5.13 -2.99
CA LEU A 44 -4.41 -3.92 -3.49
C LEU A 44 -4.90 -4.20 -4.92
N GLU A 45 -6.21 -4.15 -5.12
CA GLU A 45 -6.83 -4.34 -6.44
C GLU A 45 -7.11 -3.01 -7.09
N LEU A 46 -6.72 -2.85 -8.35
CA LEU A 46 -7.02 -1.69 -9.18
C LEU A 46 -8.22 -1.97 -10.11
N ASP A 47 -8.84 -0.90 -10.61
CA ASP A 47 -10.04 -0.99 -11.46
C ASP A 47 -9.79 -1.55 -12.87
N ASP A 48 -8.53 -1.62 -13.29
CA ASP A 48 -8.08 -2.33 -14.50
C ASP A 48 -7.78 -3.83 -14.26
N GLY A 49 -7.91 -4.31 -13.02
CA GLY A 49 -7.68 -5.69 -12.61
C GLY A 49 -6.24 -6.01 -12.19
N ALA A 50 -5.32 -5.03 -12.19
CA ALA A 50 -3.99 -5.23 -11.64
C ALA A 50 -4.04 -5.44 -10.11
N LEU A 51 -3.10 -6.25 -9.61
CA LEU A 51 -2.94 -6.52 -8.19
C LEU A 51 -1.53 -6.19 -7.75
N GLY A 52 -1.40 -5.41 -6.67
CA GLY A 52 -0.14 -5.21 -5.97
C GLY A 52 -0.16 -5.80 -4.57
N LEU A 53 0.99 -6.29 -4.11
CA LEU A 53 1.10 -7.08 -2.88
C LEU A 53 2.08 -6.44 -1.90
N SER A 54 1.75 -6.47 -0.61
CA SER A 54 2.66 -6.03 0.44
C SER A 54 2.56 -6.93 1.66
N TYR A 55 3.71 -7.21 2.28
CA TYR A 55 3.80 -8.09 3.43
C TYR A 55 3.30 -7.39 4.70
N VAL A 56 2.40 -8.02 5.45
CA VAL A 56 1.67 -7.35 6.55
C VAL A 56 1.95 -7.89 7.95
N LEU A 57 2.75 -8.95 8.09
CA LEU A 57 3.08 -9.49 9.44
C LEU A 57 4.26 -8.76 10.11
N LEU A 58 5.00 -7.92 9.39
CA LEU A 58 6.11 -7.15 9.96
C LEU A 58 5.56 -5.95 10.74
N GLY A 59 6.16 -5.64 11.90
CA GLY A 59 5.82 -4.43 12.66
C GLY A 59 4.40 -4.36 13.23
N GLY A 60 3.67 -5.48 13.25
CA GLY A 60 2.27 -5.51 13.71
C GLY A 60 1.32 -4.77 12.77
N ILE A 61 1.63 -4.68 11.48
CA ILE A 61 0.84 -3.92 10.50
C ILE A 61 -0.54 -4.54 10.26
N LEU A 62 -0.65 -5.87 10.14
CA LEU A 62 -1.94 -6.54 9.91
C LEU A 62 -3.04 -6.20 10.94
N PRO A 63 -2.82 -6.36 12.27
CA PRO A 63 -3.86 -6.02 13.24
C PRO A 63 -4.21 -4.52 13.23
N ARG A 64 -3.26 -3.65 12.85
CA ARG A 64 -3.47 -2.21 12.77
C ARG A 64 -4.24 -1.82 11.51
N LEU A 65 -3.97 -2.46 10.37
CA LEU A 65 -4.76 -2.37 9.14
C LEU A 65 -6.20 -2.85 9.37
N ALA A 66 -6.37 -3.97 10.05
CA ALA A 66 -7.69 -4.54 10.35
C ALA A 66 -8.52 -3.66 11.31
N ALA A 67 -7.86 -2.85 12.15
CA ALA A 67 -8.49 -1.91 13.06
C ALA A 67 -8.63 -0.48 12.47
N SER A 68 -8.05 -0.23 11.30
CA SER A 68 -8.07 1.07 10.62
C SER A 68 -9.27 1.17 9.66
N ASP A 69 -9.80 2.37 9.49
CA ASP A 69 -10.76 2.69 8.43
C ASP A 69 -10.09 2.79 7.05
N ASP A 70 -8.78 2.55 6.94
CA ASP A 70 -8.01 2.68 5.70
C ASP A 70 -8.61 1.97 4.47
N PRO A 71 -9.19 0.74 4.56
CA PRO A 71 -9.87 0.12 3.43
C PRO A 71 -10.97 1.02 2.82
N HIS A 72 -11.54 1.94 3.58
CA HIS A 72 -12.53 2.91 3.10
C HIS A 72 -11.92 4.25 2.66
N THR A 73 -10.73 4.62 3.14
CA THR A 73 -10.09 5.90 2.79
C THR A 73 -9.31 5.84 1.48
N ILE A 74 -8.81 4.66 1.09
CA ILE A 74 -7.99 4.51 -0.13
C ILE A 74 -8.79 4.05 -1.35
N VAL A 75 -9.99 3.47 -1.18
CA VAL A 75 -10.81 3.04 -2.34
C VAL A 75 -11.22 4.26 -3.15
N GLY A 76 -11.01 4.19 -4.47
CA GLY A 76 -11.20 5.27 -5.43
C GLY A 76 -9.99 6.21 -5.56
N MET A 77 -8.96 6.06 -4.73
CA MET A 77 -7.73 6.82 -4.86
C MET A 77 -6.97 6.41 -6.13
N ASP A 78 -6.31 7.37 -6.75
CA ASP A 78 -5.36 7.15 -7.83
C ASP A 78 -4.18 6.29 -7.34
N ALA A 79 -3.82 5.23 -8.08
CA ALA A 79 -2.77 4.31 -7.65
C ALA A 79 -1.40 5.00 -7.48
N LEU A 80 -1.07 5.96 -8.35
CA LEU A 80 0.19 6.71 -8.27
C LEU A 80 0.18 7.69 -7.09
N GLN A 81 -0.98 8.27 -6.74
CA GLN A 81 -1.16 9.04 -5.50
C GLN A 81 -0.84 8.18 -4.27
N LEU A 82 -1.40 6.96 -4.19
CA LEU A 82 -1.11 6.05 -3.09
C LEU A 82 0.36 5.59 -3.10
N ALA A 83 0.92 5.29 -4.27
CA ALA A 83 2.31 4.87 -4.44
C ALA A 83 3.30 5.88 -3.85
N ARG A 84 3.04 7.19 -4.00
CA ARG A 84 3.90 8.25 -3.41
C ARG A 84 4.07 8.12 -1.90
N GLU A 85 3.11 7.52 -1.20
CA GLU A 85 3.20 7.30 0.25
C GLU A 85 4.26 6.27 0.62
N PHE A 86 4.65 5.39 -0.32
CA PHE A 86 5.84 4.56 -0.18
C PHE A 86 7.12 5.38 -0.06
N ALA A 87 7.20 6.58 -0.63
CA ALA A 87 8.38 7.44 -0.51
C ALA A 87 8.34 8.35 0.72
N ALA A 88 7.26 8.34 1.50
CA ALA A 88 7.12 9.21 2.67
C ALA A 88 8.20 8.90 3.74
N PRO A 89 8.72 9.93 4.44
CA PRO A 89 9.70 9.74 5.49
C PRO A 89 9.18 8.84 6.62
N ALA A 90 9.95 7.81 6.99
CA ALA A 90 9.61 6.90 8.09
C ALA A 90 10.05 7.43 9.47
N ALA A 91 10.91 8.45 9.53
CA ALA A 91 11.52 8.91 10.77
C ALA A 91 10.52 9.69 11.65
N GLY A 92 10.23 9.14 12.84
CA GLY A 92 9.31 9.76 13.81
C GLY A 92 7.83 9.67 13.42
N ALA A 93 7.52 8.92 12.37
CA ALA A 93 6.17 8.76 11.88
C ALA A 93 5.43 7.76 12.78
N GLY A 94 4.30 8.18 13.35
CA GLY A 94 3.46 7.31 14.17
C GLY A 94 2.94 6.11 13.36
N GLY A 95 2.21 5.22 14.04
CA GLY A 95 1.74 3.99 13.41
C GLY A 95 1.09 4.20 12.04
N ASP A 96 0.15 5.12 11.92
CA ASP A 96 -0.62 5.32 10.69
C ASP A 96 0.27 5.57 9.47
N ALA A 97 1.42 6.23 9.64
CA ALA A 97 2.35 6.47 8.55
C ALA A 97 3.01 5.18 8.02
N GLU A 98 3.30 4.20 8.88
CA GLU A 98 3.80 2.90 8.45
C GLU A 98 2.74 2.13 7.65
N ILE A 99 1.46 2.26 8.03
CA ILE A 99 0.35 1.64 7.30
C ILE A 99 0.26 2.24 5.90
N ARG A 100 0.22 3.58 5.81
CA ARG A 100 0.20 4.31 4.53
C ARG A 100 1.41 3.96 3.66
N ARG A 101 2.58 3.79 4.27
CA ARG A 101 3.79 3.36 3.56
C ARG A 101 3.68 1.93 3.01
N THR A 102 3.11 0.99 3.77
CA THR A 102 2.86 -0.39 3.34
C THR A 102 1.86 -0.45 2.19
N LEU A 103 0.78 0.34 2.27
CA LEU A 103 -0.24 0.44 1.21
C LEU A 103 0.33 1.12 -0.04
N GLY A 104 1.14 2.16 0.13
CA GLY A 104 1.88 2.78 -0.97
C GLY A 104 2.82 1.81 -1.66
N PHE A 105 3.48 0.91 -0.93
CA PHE A 105 4.31 -0.13 -1.55
C PHE A 105 3.49 -1.09 -2.41
N ALA A 106 2.28 -1.46 -1.96
CA ALA A 106 1.37 -2.27 -2.77
C ALA A 106 0.85 -1.54 -4.02
N ALA A 107 0.94 -0.22 -4.09
CA ALA A 107 0.48 0.58 -5.23
C ALA A 107 1.60 0.96 -6.22
N ALA A 108 2.87 0.76 -5.85
CA ALA A 108 4.06 1.14 -6.62
C ALA A 108 4.58 -0.01 -7.48
#